data_AF-A0A2M4D0P8-F1
#
_entry.id   AF-A0A2M4D0P8-F1
#
_cell.length_a   1.000
_cell.length_b   1.000
_cell.length_c   1.000
_cell.angle_alpha   90.00
_cell.angle_beta   90.00
_cell.angle_gamma   90.00
#
_symmetry.space_group_name_H-M   'P 1'
#
loop_
_entity.id
_entity.type
_entity.pdbx_description
1 polymer ?
#
loop_
_entity_poly.entity_id
_entity_poly.type
_entity_poly.pdbx_seq_one_letter_code
_entity_poly.pdbx_strand_id
1 'polypeptide(L)'
;MARMWYTVLIVSCALLQYVRAEPRPDFGSKGTIASSGNIAIYADITNVGLLTADDKNGLILRTNYTLFTTVLPLMESLGTKVATLGSPVASAISAAAPVKNKDIATVFNTIYTPLAPYKSFLNTQVPATKTQLIGLVGTDINFLFGDAFPNMYNAVVKMESDLKTFQTNVTNARFTAGQTQVNPNIVLAVQTSVMDWSATTEAVRNTIHTAIDNIKVADTFLDQLYNLSRTLNSDLDIFYTRFRTNQTALGTQLQLLVNAMKARIQTTYTPMLQYLPNHTAALNGTISLFNTPYTKLTGIPAMLSADVLPGYFNKSYSYITEFKQMFNPLDYGSITLVLEVLIASGPNSKTCFNKYYPLVQNAFALLAYGVEVCLNIEVTHTFSIADMFSDMLDQTMYDLDDFYLNFSTCEWSPIPGICQTSMFGAYYSALTTAYAGKVADIEKFLKTEFTASSSRLGSCVQTRKAKNKSTLQNMATDIASCRTKGVAP
;
A
#
# COMPACT_ATOMS: atom_id res chain seq x y z
N MET A 1 -17.99 87.00 5.32
CA MET A 1 -17.54 85.66 4.88
C MET A 1 -17.72 84.56 5.95
N ALA A 2 -17.68 84.85 7.26
CA ALA A 2 -17.84 83.81 8.30
C ALA A 2 -19.24 83.16 8.41
N ARG A 3 -20.33 83.85 8.03
CA ARG A 3 -21.70 83.30 8.09
C ARG A 3 -22.03 82.27 6.99
N MET A 4 -21.27 82.25 5.89
CA MET A 4 -21.50 81.33 4.76
C MET A 4 -20.84 79.96 4.99
N TRP A 5 -19.84 79.89 5.89
CA TRP A 5 -19.15 78.66 6.24
C TRP A 5 -19.93 77.81 7.25
N TYR A 6 -20.66 78.43 8.18
CA TYR A 6 -21.48 77.70 9.16
C TYR A 6 -22.69 76.98 8.52
N THR A 7 -23.31 77.58 7.50
CA THR A 7 -24.42 76.94 6.78
C THR A 7 -23.96 75.77 5.92
N VAL A 8 -22.78 75.86 5.29
CA VAL A 8 -22.20 74.75 4.52
C VAL A 8 -21.79 73.59 5.45
N LEU A 9 -21.23 73.88 6.63
CA LEU A 9 -20.79 72.83 7.56
C LEU A 9 -21.97 72.08 8.21
N ILE A 10 -23.08 72.78 8.53
CA ILE A 10 -24.30 72.14 9.06
C ILE A 10 -25.02 71.33 7.98
N VAL A 11 -25.09 71.83 6.75
CA VAL A 11 -25.68 71.10 5.62
C VAL A 11 -24.83 69.90 5.22
N SER A 12 -23.50 69.99 5.26
CA SER A 12 -22.59 68.85 5.02
C SER A 12 -22.63 67.82 6.15
N CYS A 13 -22.76 68.21 7.42
CA CYS A 13 -22.96 67.25 8.52
C CYS A 13 -24.35 66.58 8.46
N ALA A 14 -25.39 67.32 8.07
CA ALA A 14 -26.72 66.74 7.85
C ALA A 14 -26.72 65.77 6.65
N LEU A 15 -26.08 66.12 5.53
CA LEU A 15 -25.96 65.26 4.36
C LEU A 15 -25.06 64.04 4.61
N LEU A 16 -24.02 64.14 5.42
CA LEU A 16 -23.18 62.99 5.81
C LEU A 16 -23.91 62.01 6.74
N GLN A 17 -24.91 62.45 7.51
CA GLN A 17 -25.79 61.55 8.25
C GLN A 17 -26.83 60.86 7.34
N TYR A 18 -27.18 61.47 6.20
CA TYR A 18 -28.10 60.89 5.21
C TYR A 18 -27.45 59.88 4.24
N VAL A 19 -26.13 59.88 4.07
CA VAL A 19 -25.45 59.00 3.08
C VAL A 19 -25.01 57.64 3.67
N ARG A 20 -25.18 57.41 4.98
CA ARG A 20 -24.90 56.09 5.63
C ARG A 20 -26.14 55.39 6.19
N ALA A 21 -27.30 56.02 6.15
CA ALA A 21 -28.58 55.43 6.49
C ALA A 21 -29.45 55.41 5.23
N GLU A 22 -29.02 54.68 4.21
CA GLU A 22 -29.92 54.37 3.11
C GLU A 22 -31.09 53.59 3.73
N PRO A 23 -32.33 54.12 3.71
CA PRO A 23 -33.47 53.43 4.26
C PRO A 23 -33.69 52.20 3.37
N ARG A 24 -33.09 51.07 3.76
CA ARG A 24 -33.44 49.79 3.17
C ARG A 24 -34.83 49.42 3.67
N PRO A 25 -35.77 49.12 2.78
CA PRO A 25 -37.03 48.54 3.20
C PRO A 25 -36.88 47.13 3.67
N ASP A 26 -37.63 46.73 4.70
CA ASP A 26 -37.20 45.60 5.51
C ASP A 26 -38.28 44.59 5.81
N PHE A 27 -38.07 43.36 5.32
CA PHE A 27 -38.79 42.16 5.71
C PHE A 27 -40.33 42.26 5.56
N GLY A 28 -40.78 42.90 4.48
CA GLY A 28 -42.20 43.08 4.16
C GLY A 28 -42.86 44.26 4.87
N SER A 29 -42.17 44.95 5.77
CA SER A 29 -42.75 46.06 6.53
C SER A 29 -43.07 47.29 5.67
N LYS A 30 -43.91 48.18 6.21
CA LYS A 30 -44.36 49.41 5.53
C LYS A 30 -43.29 50.50 5.47
N GLY A 31 -42.33 50.45 6.39
CA GLY A 31 -41.22 51.37 6.50
C GLY A 31 -39.88 50.67 6.54
N THR A 32 -38.85 51.43 6.88
CA THR A 32 -37.49 50.92 7.04
C THR A 32 -37.21 50.53 8.49
N ILE A 33 -36.50 49.43 8.69
CA ILE A 33 -36.07 48.88 9.97
C ILE A 33 -34.57 49.14 10.11
N ALA A 34 -34.16 49.85 11.15
CA ALA A 34 -32.73 50.13 11.34
C ALA A 34 -31.88 48.83 11.36
N SER A 35 -30.75 48.81 10.66
CA SER A 35 -29.75 47.71 10.63
C SER A 35 -30.14 46.40 9.90
N SER A 36 -31.27 46.37 9.23
CA SER A 36 -31.66 45.28 8.30
C SER A 36 -30.63 44.95 7.21
N GLY A 37 -29.93 45.97 6.69
CA GLY A 37 -28.88 45.81 5.70
C GLY A 37 -27.70 44.98 6.22
N ASN A 38 -27.41 45.07 7.51
CA ASN A 38 -26.37 44.24 8.14
C ASN A 38 -26.80 42.77 8.19
N ILE A 39 -28.08 42.49 8.46
CA ILE A 39 -28.61 41.12 8.45
C ILE A 39 -28.41 40.49 7.05
N ALA A 40 -28.69 41.25 5.98
CA ALA A 40 -28.45 40.79 4.62
C ALA A 40 -26.95 40.52 4.34
N ILE A 41 -26.06 41.44 4.76
CA ILE A 41 -24.61 41.27 4.57
C ILE A 41 -24.12 39.99 5.26
N TYR A 42 -24.51 39.74 6.51
CA TYR A 42 -24.10 38.51 7.20
C TYR A 42 -24.72 37.26 6.57
N ALA A 43 -25.94 37.35 6.03
CA ALA A 43 -26.53 36.25 5.28
C ALA A 43 -25.74 35.96 3.99
N ASP A 44 -25.31 36.98 3.25
CA ASP A 44 -24.46 36.81 2.07
C ASP A 44 -23.10 36.19 2.41
N ILE A 45 -22.46 36.64 3.50
CA ILE A 45 -21.20 36.05 3.99
C ILE A 45 -21.40 34.58 4.35
N THR A 46 -22.47 34.26 5.08
CA THR A 46 -22.82 32.89 5.45
C THR A 46 -23.08 32.02 4.21
N ASN A 47 -23.74 32.57 3.19
CA ASN A 47 -23.98 31.87 1.94
C ASN A 47 -22.67 31.45 1.26
N VAL A 48 -21.70 32.36 1.17
CA VAL A 48 -20.36 32.05 0.65
C VAL A 48 -19.70 30.95 1.48
N GLY A 49 -19.72 31.06 2.82
CA GLY A 49 -19.15 30.04 3.71
C GLY A 49 -19.75 28.65 3.49
N LEU A 50 -21.08 28.56 3.36
CA LEU A 50 -21.78 27.28 3.14
C LEU A 50 -21.44 26.64 1.79
N LEU A 51 -21.33 27.45 0.73
CA LEU A 51 -21.00 26.94 -0.61
C LEU A 51 -19.60 26.32 -0.65
N THR A 52 -18.64 26.87 0.12
CA THR A 52 -17.27 26.34 0.15
C THR A 52 -17.13 24.97 0.81
N ALA A 53 -18.17 24.42 1.44
CA ALA A 53 -18.13 23.09 2.06
C ALA A 53 -18.05 21.94 1.03
N ASP A 54 -18.34 22.21 -0.24
CA ASP A 54 -18.35 21.25 -1.36
C ASP A 54 -17.06 21.39 -2.23
N ASP A 55 -16.16 22.34 -1.94
CA ASP A 55 -15.02 22.67 -2.82
C ASP A 55 -14.01 21.53 -3.03
N LYS A 56 -14.02 20.53 -2.14
CA LYS A 56 -13.11 19.38 -2.19
C LYS A 56 -13.73 18.12 -2.79
N ASN A 57 -14.98 18.16 -3.20
CA ASN A 57 -15.66 17.01 -3.78
C ASN A 57 -15.14 16.67 -5.19
N GLY A 58 -15.39 15.43 -5.62
CA GLY A 58 -14.91 14.90 -6.88
C GLY A 58 -13.49 14.35 -6.80
N LEU A 59 -13.04 13.93 -5.60
CA LEU A 59 -11.75 13.30 -5.44
C LEU A 59 -11.74 11.95 -6.19
N ILE A 60 -10.87 11.82 -7.19
CA ILE A 60 -10.67 10.55 -7.90
C ILE A 60 -9.64 9.72 -7.12
N LEU A 61 -10.10 8.59 -6.58
CA LEU A 61 -9.25 7.62 -5.89
C LEU A 61 -8.34 6.89 -6.90
N ARG A 62 -7.08 6.70 -6.52
CA ARG A 62 -6.06 5.95 -7.26
C ARG A 62 -6.16 4.45 -6.98
N THR A 63 -6.63 4.09 -5.79
CA THR A 63 -6.81 2.72 -5.35
C THR A 63 -8.30 2.38 -5.19
N ASN A 64 -8.62 1.08 -5.19
CA ASN A 64 -9.97 0.56 -4.99
C ASN A 64 -10.20 0.07 -3.55
N TYR A 65 -9.46 0.62 -2.57
CA TYR A 65 -9.58 0.19 -1.19
C TYR A 65 -10.98 0.53 -0.64
N THR A 66 -11.71 -0.50 -0.20
CA THR A 66 -13.13 -0.42 0.15
C THR A 66 -13.43 0.65 1.20
N LEU A 67 -12.51 0.88 2.13
CA LEU A 67 -12.68 1.91 3.15
C LEU A 67 -12.74 3.31 2.52
N PHE A 68 -11.85 3.62 1.57
CA PHE A 68 -11.86 4.92 0.87
C PHE A 68 -13.13 5.07 0.03
N THR A 69 -13.51 4.04 -0.72
CA THR A 69 -14.70 4.08 -1.59
C THR A 69 -16.00 4.18 -0.79
N THR A 70 -15.99 3.88 0.50
CA THR A 70 -17.15 4.00 1.40
C THR A 70 -17.16 5.32 2.15
N VAL A 71 -16.01 5.76 2.70
CA VAL A 71 -15.92 6.97 3.52
C VAL A 71 -15.98 8.25 2.67
N LEU A 72 -15.31 8.27 1.51
CA LEU A 72 -15.25 9.46 0.66
C LEU A 72 -16.64 9.96 0.23
N PRO A 73 -17.53 9.12 -0.34
CA PRO A 73 -18.86 9.59 -0.73
C PRO A 73 -19.71 10.10 0.44
N LEU A 74 -19.51 9.57 1.65
CA LEU A 74 -20.21 10.07 2.84
C LEU A 74 -19.77 11.49 3.18
N MET A 75 -18.46 11.77 3.15
CA MET A 75 -17.93 13.11 3.41
C MET A 75 -18.30 14.10 2.31
N GLU A 76 -18.24 13.68 1.05
CA GLU A 76 -18.68 14.51 -0.09
C GLU A 76 -20.17 14.83 0.01
N SER A 77 -21.01 13.85 0.35
CA SER A 77 -22.45 14.06 0.54
C SER A 77 -22.76 15.07 1.64
N LEU A 78 -21.98 15.08 2.73
CA LEU A 78 -22.11 16.10 3.78
C LEU A 78 -21.81 17.50 3.24
N GLY A 79 -20.70 17.67 2.51
CA GLY A 79 -20.33 18.94 1.86
C GLY A 79 -21.43 19.45 0.93
N THR A 80 -21.89 18.61 0.01
CA THR A 80 -22.96 18.96 -0.92
C THR A 80 -24.25 19.31 -0.21
N LYS A 81 -24.65 18.60 0.85
CA LYS A 81 -25.87 18.92 1.60
C LYS A 81 -25.76 20.20 2.42
N VAL A 82 -24.59 20.51 2.97
CA VAL A 82 -24.34 21.81 3.63
C VAL A 82 -24.53 22.95 2.63
N ALA A 83 -23.93 22.85 1.45
CA ALA A 83 -24.05 23.85 0.39
C ALA A 83 -25.49 23.96 -0.13
N THR A 84 -26.08 22.85 -0.58
CA THR A 84 -27.38 22.84 -1.28
C THR A 84 -28.59 23.09 -0.39
N LEU A 85 -28.54 22.73 0.90
CA LEU A 85 -29.63 22.98 1.84
C LEU A 85 -29.44 24.28 2.64
N GLY A 86 -28.20 24.66 2.96
CA GLY A 86 -27.91 25.87 3.72
C GLY A 86 -27.98 27.15 2.86
N SER A 87 -27.43 27.12 1.64
CA SER A 87 -27.38 28.30 0.75
C SER A 87 -28.76 28.92 0.48
N PRO A 88 -29.83 28.15 0.23
CA PRO A 88 -31.18 28.70 0.07
C PRO A 88 -31.69 29.46 1.31
N VAL A 89 -31.32 29.04 2.51
CA VAL A 89 -31.70 29.73 3.76
C VAL A 89 -31.04 31.10 3.83
N ALA A 90 -29.72 31.15 3.62
CA ALA A 90 -28.95 32.38 3.63
C ALA A 90 -29.43 33.34 2.53
N SER A 91 -29.65 32.82 1.32
CA SER A 91 -30.19 33.58 0.18
C SER A 91 -31.59 34.13 0.47
N ALA A 92 -32.45 33.36 1.12
CA ALA A 92 -33.79 33.80 1.50
C ALA A 92 -33.75 34.93 2.53
N ILE A 93 -32.85 34.89 3.52
CA ILE A 93 -32.67 35.97 4.51
C ILE A 93 -32.19 37.25 3.81
N SER A 94 -31.17 37.14 2.95
CA SER A 94 -30.64 38.28 2.18
C SER A 94 -31.71 38.88 1.26
N ALA A 95 -32.48 38.05 0.55
CA ALA A 95 -33.54 38.49 -0.34
C ALA A 95 -34.78 39.04 0.39
N ALA A 96 -35.04 38.60 1.62
CA ALA A 96 -36.14 39.12 2.44
C ALA A 96 -35.86 40.51 2.99
N ALA A 97 -34.58 40.86 3.18
CA ALA A 97 -34.18 42.17 3.65
C ALA A 97 -34.82 43.28 2.79
N PRO A 98 -34.54 43.47 1.48
CA PRO A 98 -35.03 44.61 0.69
C PRO A 98 -36.55 44.63 0.36
N VAL A 99 -37.39 43.77 0.94
CA VAL A 99 -38.80 43.63 0.53
C VAL A 99 -39.70 44.69 1.19
N LYS A 100 -40.37 45.54 0.39
CA LYS A 100 -41.37 46.54 0.80
C LYS A 100 -42.80 46.03 0.72
N ASN A 101 -43.65 46.47 1.66
CA ASN A 101 -45.11 46.48 1.50
C ASN A 101 -45.70 45.13 1.05
N LYS A 102 -45.17 44.03 1.58
CA LYS A 102 -45.69 42.67 1.32
C LYS A 102 -46.27 42.10 2.59
N ASP A 103 -47.07 41.05 2.44
CA ASP A 103 -47.51 40.28 3.60
C ASP A 103 -46.29 39.73 4.35
N ILE A 104 -46.13 40.16 5.61
CA ILE A 104 -44.98 39.82 6.46
C ILE A 104 -44.92 38.30 6.65
N ALA A 105 -46.06 37.63 6.82
CA ALA A 105 -46.09 36.18 6.96
C ALA A 105 -45.54 35.49 5.71
N THR A 106 -45.94 35.94 4.52
CA THR A 106 -45.41 35.45 3.25
C THR A 106 -43.90 35.67 3.12
N VAL A 107 -43.37 36.84 3.50
CA VAL A 107 -41.92 37.13 3.42
C VAL A 107 -41.11 36.25 4.36
N PHE A 108 -41.55 36.02 5.60
CA PHE A 108 -40.82 35.13 6.51
C PHE A 108 -40.97 33.65 6.13
N ASN A 109 -42.11 33.26 5.52
CA ASN A 109 -42.30 31.89 5.07
C ASN A 109 -41.30 31.47 3.97
N THR A 110 -40.80 32.41 3.16
CA THR A 110 -39.73 32.10 2.18
C THR A 110 -38.40 31.77 2.86
N ILE A 111 -38.18 32.20 4.11
CA ILE A 111 -37.01 31.84 4.92
C ILE A 111 -37.23 30.49 5.62
N TYR A 112 -38.40 30.28 6.23
CA TYR A 112 -38.65 29.06 7.00
C TYR A 112 -38.77 27.81 6.13
N THR A 113 -39.26 27.95 4.89
CA THR A 113 -39.40 26.84 3.95
C THR A 113 -38.07 26.11 3.68
N PRO A 114 -36.97 26.78 3.28
CA PRO A 114 -35.66 26.12 3.15
C PRO A 114 -34.98 25.83 4.50
N LEU A 115 -35.34 26.52 5.58
CA LEU A 115 -34.75 26.31 6.91
C LEU A 115 -35.12 24.94 7.50
N ALA A 116 -36.36 24.50 7.32
CA ALA A 116 -36.85 23.23 7.83
C ALA A 116 -36.03 22.00 7.33
N PRO A 117 -35.80 21.80 6.01
CA PRO A 117 -34.98 20.69 5.52
C PRO A 117 -33.51 20.81 5.95
N TYR A 118 -32.94 22.02 6.01
CA TYR A 118 -31.56 22.21 6.48
C TYR A 118 -31.39 21.83 7.96
N LYS A 119 -32.32 22.26 8.83
CA LYS A 119 -32.36 21.81 10.23
C LYS A 119 -32.53 20.31 10.36
N SER A 120 -33.41 19.71 9.56
CA SER A 120 -33.62 18.26 9.54
C SER A 120 -32.34 17.52 9.19
N PHE A 121 -31.63 17.97 8.15
CA PHE A 121 -30.32 17.43 7.76
C PHE A 121 -29.31 17.47 8.92
N LEU A 122 -29.13 18.62 9.57
CA LEU A 122 -28.20 18.80 10.69
C LEU A 122 -28.55 17.92 11.90
N ASN A 123 -29.84 17.73 12.20
CA ASN A 123 -30.28 16.99 13.38
C ASN A 123 -30.39 15.47 13.17
N THR A 124 -30.49 14.99 11.94
CA THR A 124 -30.76 13.58 11.64
C THR A 124 -29.68 12.93 10.79
N GLN A 125 -29.44 13.47 9.60
CA GLN A 125 -28.55 12.86 8.62
C GLN A 125 -27.07 12.99 9.02
N VAL A 126 -26.69 14.12 9.61
CA VAL A 126 -25.32 14.31 10.12
C VAL A 126 -25.00 13.31 11.25
N PRO A 127 -25.82 13.17 12.32
CA PRO A 127 -25.62 12.13 13.33
C PRO A 127 -25.63 10.69 12.77
N ALA A 128 -26.50 10.39 11.80
CA ALA A 128 -26.53 9.08 11.14
C ALA A 128 -25.22 8.79 10.38
N THR A 129 -24.73 9.77 9.63
CA THR A 129 -23.44 9.66 8.90
C THR A 129 -22.29 9.48 9.88
N LYS A 130 -22.26 10.26 10.96
CA LYS A 130 -21.28 10.11 12.04
C LYS A 130 -21.29 8.70 12.63
N THR A 131 -22.47 8.14 12.89
CA THR A 131 -22.63 6.77 13.43
C THR A 131 -22.10 5.72 12.45
N GLN A 132 -22.40 5.89 11.15
CA GLN A 132 -21.87 5.01 10.11
C GLN A 132 -20.35 5.07 10.04
N LEU A 133 -19.75 6.27 10.11
CA LEU A 133 -18.30 6.45 10.12
C LEU A 133 -17.65 5.84 11.36
N ILE A 134 -18.26 5.93 12.53
CA ILE A 134 -17.78 5.25 13.75
C ILE A 134 -17.74 3.73 13.55
N GLY A 135 -18.73 3.15 12.88
CA GLY A 135 -18.75 1.73 12.54
C GLY A 135 -17.62 1.30 11.57
N LEU A 136 -17.08 2.22 10.78
CA LEU A 136 -16.05 1.93 9.78
C LEU A 136 -14.61 2.12 10.31
N VAL A 137 -14.35 3.19 11.06
CA VAL A 137 -12.97 3.57 11.47
C VAL A 137 -12.79 3.79 12.98
N GLY A 138 -13.86 3.58 13.76
CA GLY A 138 -13.87 3.69 15.21
C GLY A 138 -14.24 5.08 15.75
N THR A 139 -14.10 5.23 17.06
CA THR A 139 -14.63 6.37 17.82
C THR A 139 -13.85 7.68 17.65
N ASP A 140 -12.68 7.65 17.02
CA ASP A 140 -11.88 8.85 16.75
C ASP A 140 -12.59 9.87 15.85
N ILE A 141 -13.59 9.41 15.08
CA ILE A 141 -14.50 10.27 14.32
C ILE A 141 -15.22 11.30 15.21
N ASN A 142 -15.36 11.03 16.52
CA ASN A 142 -15.88 12.02 17.45
C ASN A 142 -15.00 13.27 17.53
N PHE A 143 -13.68 13.15 17.39
CA PHE A 143 -12.77 14.29 17.37
C PHE A 143 -12.87 15.06 16.05
N LEU A 144 -13.00 14.35 14.93
CA LEU A 144 -13.18 14.97 13.62
C LEU A 144 -14.46 15.81 13.56
N PHE A 145 -15.59 15.23 13.95
CA PHE A 145 -16.87 15.95 13.95
C PHE A 145 -16.93 16.99 15.06
N GLY A 146 -16.26 16.73 16.19
CA GLY A 146 -16.20 17.58 17.37
C GLY A 146 -17.56 18.20 17.70
N ASP A 147 -17.52 19.51 17.96
CA ASP A 147 -18.70 20.33 18.15
C ASP A 147 -19.10 21.12 16.89
N ALA A 148 -18.47 20.87 15.73
CA ALA A 148 -18.66 21.69 14.53
C ALA A 148 -20.13 21.69 14.05
N PHE A 149 -20.67 20.49 13.77
CA PHE A 149 -22.06 20.34 13.34
C PHE A 149 -23.09 20.61 14.46
N PRO A 150 -22.89 20.15 15.71
CA PRO A 150 -23.76 20.53 16.83
C PRO A 150 -23.86 22.05 17.04
N ASN A 151 -22.74 22.78 16.97
CA ASN A 151 -22.74 24.24 17.10
C ASN A 151 -23.47 24.90 15.94
N MET A 152 -23.28 24.40 14.71
CA MET A 152 -24.05 24.88 13.55
C MET A 152 -25.56 24.65 13.74
N TYR A 153 -25.98 23.48 14.19
CA TYR A 153 -27.39 23.20 14.49
C TYR A 153 -27.95 24.16 15.53
N ASN A 154 -27.23 24.35 16.65
CA ASN A 154 -27.65 25.25 17.72
C ASN A 154 -27.76 26.71 17.25
N ALA A 155 -26.81 27.17 16.45
CA ALA A 155 -26.84 28.51 15.85
C ALA A 155 -28.05 28.70 14.92
N VAL A 156 -28.35 27.70 14.07
CA VAL A 156 -29.52 27.71 13.18
C VAL A 156 -30.84 27.68 13.95
N VAL A 157 -30.93 26.90 15.04
CA VAL A 157 -32.11 26.88 15.92
C VAL A 157 -32.31 28.22 16.61
N LYS A 158 -31.24 28.83 17.13
CA LYS A 158 -31.30 30.16 17.74
C LYS A 158 -31.72 31.22 16.72
N MET A 159 -31.15 31.20 15.52
CA MET A 159 -31.52 32.08 14.43
C MET A 159 -33.00 31.95 14.06
N GLU A 160 -33.55 30.74 13.97
CA GLU A 160 -34.98 30.55 13.73
C GLU A 160 -35.83 31.20 14.83
N SER A 161 -35.46 31.00 16.09
CA SER A 161 -36.17 31.58 17.24
C SER A 161 -36.15 33.11 17.17
N ASP A 162 -34.98 33.70 16.93
CA ASP A 162 -34.81 35.15 16.84
C ASP A 162 -35.58 35.72 15.63
N LEU A 163 -35.59 35.02 14.49
CA LEU A 163 -36.39 35.39 13.32
C LEU A 163 -37.91 35.34 13.58
N LYS A 164 -38.40 34.35 14.33
CA LYS A 164 -39.82 34.28 14.72
C LYS A 164 -40.20 35.42 15.65
N THR A 165 -39.37 35.72 16.65
CA THR A 165 -39.58 36.88 17.52
C THR A 165 -39.55 38.18 16.71
N PHE A 166 -38.63 38.30 15.76
CA PHE A 166 -38.55 39.45 14.87
C PHE A 166 -39.80 39.58 13.99
N GLN A 167 -40.29 38.51 13.37
CA GLN A 167 -41.54 38.49 12.60
C GLN A 167 -42.73 39.01 13.40
N THR A 168 -42.92 38.52 14.63
CA THR A 168 -44.00 38.99 15.51
C THR A 168 -43.88 40.48 15.80
N ASN A 169 -42.66 40.98 16.02
CA ASN A 169 -42.44 42.38 16.32
C ASN A 169 -42.62 43.29 15.10
N VAL A 170 -42.16 42.88 13.92
CA VAL A 170 -42.39 43.60 12.66
C VAL A 170 -43.89 43.66 12.35
N THR A 171 -44.64 42.59 12.63
CA THR A 171 -46.10 42.54 12.45
C THR A 171 -46.83 43.53 13.36
N ASN A 172 -46.35 43.72 14.58
CA ASN A 172 -46.97 44.59 15.59
C ASN A 172 -46.38 46.02 15.65
N ALA A 173 -45.36 46.31 14.84
CA ALA A 173 -44.61 47.56 14.89
C ALA A 173 -45.45 48.76 14.41
N ARG A 174 -45.27 49.90 15.08
CA ARG A 174 -45.88 51.17 14.65
C ARG A 174 -45.09 51.76 13.48
N PHE A 175 -45.79 52.38 12.55
CA PHE A 175 -45.17 53.12 11.44
C PHE A 175 -45.16 54.61 11.77
N THR A 176 -43.98 55.23 11.77
CA THR A 176 -43.82 56.66 12.05
C THR A 176 -42.67 57.23 11.22
N ALA A 177 -42.91 58.34 10.52
CA ALA A 177 -41.90 59.03 9.71
C ALA A 177 -41.15 58.14 8.69
N GLY A 178 -41.83 57.19 8.04
CA GLY A 178 -41.21 56.29 7.06
C GLY A 178 -40.43 55.12 7.66
N GLN A 179 -40.40 55.00 8.99
CA GLN A 179 -39.72 53.92 9.72
C GLN A 179 -40.71 52.99 10.40
N THR A 180 -40.41 51.70 10.34
CA THR A 180 -41.08 50.66 11.12
C THR A 180 -40.39 50.58 12.48
N GLN A 181 -41.10 50.96 13.55
CA GLN A 181 -40.54 51.02 14.90
C GLN A 181 -40.47 49.62 15.51
N VAL A 182 -39.36 48.93 15.29
CA VAL A 182 -39.03 47.64 15.91
C VAL A 182 -38.03 47.84 17.05
N ASN A 183 -38.17 47.09 18.13
CA ASN A 183 -37.20 47.12 19.23
C ASN A 183 -35.77 46.82 18.71
N PRO A 184 -34.81 47.74 18.87
CA PRO A 184 -33.44 47.56 18.38
C PRO A 184 -32.75 46.30 18.90
N ASN A 185 -33.08 45.86 20.13
CA ASN A 185 -32.50 44.64 20.71
C ASN A 185 -32.91 43.38 19.93
N ILE A 186 -34.09 43.37 19.32
CA ILE A 186 -34.59 42.22 18.54
C ILE A 186 -33.90 42.18 17.18
N VAL A 187 -33.70 43.34 16.55
CA VAL A 187 -32.93 43.42 15.30
C VAL A 187 -31.49 42.97 15.54
N LEU A 188 -30.88 43.44 16.65
CA LEU A 188 -29.54 43.02 17.05
C LEU A 188 -29.46 41.52 17.35
N ALA A 189 -30.48 40.94 17.97
CA ALA A 189 -30.54 39.50 18.24
C ALA A 189 -30.51 38.69 16.93
N VAL A 190 -31.32 39.07 15.92
CA VAL A 190 -31.29 38.42 14.60
C VAL A 190 -29.93 38.59 13.95
N GLN A 191 -29.39 39.81 13.91
CA GLN A 191 -28.07 40.08 13.33
C GLN A 191 -26.97 39.21 13.98
N THR A 192 -26.99 39.11 15.31
CA THR A 192 -26.04 38.30 16.06
C THR A 192 -26.22 36.81 15.75
N SER A 193 -27.46 36.31 15.71
CA SER A 193 -27.71 34.90 15.40
C SER A 193 -27.27 34.47 13.99
N VAL A 194 -27.41 35.36 12.99
CA VAL A 194 -26.92 35.10 11.62
C VAL A 194 -25.39 35.13 11.59
N MET A 195 -24.76 36.03 12.35
CA MET A 195 -23.31 36.07 12.52
C MET A 195 -22.77 34.83 13.24
N ASP A 196 -23.43 34.38 14.30
CA ASP A 196 -23.08 33.16 15.04
C ASP A 196 -23.16 31.94 14.10
N TRP A 197 -24.22 31.83 13.28
CA TRP A 197 -24.31 30.79 12.26
C TRP A 197 -23.18 30.89 11.23
N SER A 198 -22.87 32.10 10.76
CA SER A 198 -21.75 32.36 9.86
C SER A 198 -20.43 31.81 10.41
N ALA A 199 -20.15 32.07 11.70
CA ALA A 199 -18.93 31.62 12.37
C ALA A 199 -18.79 30.09 12.43
N THR A 200 -19.90 29.33 12.37
CA THR A 200 -19.87 27.86 12.35
C THR A 200 -19.51 27.25 11.00
N THR A 201 -19.65 28.00 9.89
CA THR A 201 -19.41 27.49 8.53
C THR A 201 -17.99 26.99 8.33
N GLU A 202 -17.01 27.73 8.87
CA GLU A 202 -15.58 27.42 8.79
C GLU A 202 -15.23 26.09 9.48
N ALA A 203 -15.79 25.84 10.67
CA ALA A 203 -15.55 24.61 11.42
C ALA A 203 -16.10 23.38 10.67
N VAL A 204 -17.30 23.50 10.11
CA VAL A 204 -17.92 22.42 9.31
C VAL A 204 -17.13 22.18 8.01
N ARG A 205 -16.74 23.23 7.31
CA ARG A 205 -15.88 23.14 6.12
C ARG A 205 -14.58 22.41 6.45
N ASN A 206 -13.88 22.81 7.50
CA ASN A 206 -12.61 22.20 7.88
C ASN A 206 -12.76 20.73 8.30
N THR A 207 -13.88 20.36 8.92
CA THR A 207 -14.22 18.97 9.23
C THR A 207 -14.31 18.12 7.96
N ILE A 208 -15.05 18.58 6.96
CA ILE A 208 -15.24 17.87 5.69
C ILE A 208 -13.93 17.82 4.89
N HIS A 209 -13.29 18.98 4.70
CA HIS A 209 -12.08 19.11 3.91
C HIS A 209 -10.92 18.30 4.49
N THR A 210 -10.74 18.32 5.82
CA THR A 210 -9.68 17.54 6.47
C THR A 210 -9.87 16.05 6.24
N ALA A 211 -11.11 15.55 6.31
CA ALA A 211 -11.39 14.14 6.05
C ALA A 211 -11.07 13.74 4.61
N ILE A 212 -11.50 14.54 3.63
CA ILE A 212 -11.23 14.30 2.20
C ILE A 212 -9.73 14.37 1.91
N ASP A 213 -9.02 15.37 2.45
CA ASP A 213 -7.58 15.51 2.27
C ASP A 213 -6.81 14.35 2.94
N ASN A 214 -7.26 13.88 4.11
CA ASN A 214 -6.68 12.70 4.77
C ASN A 214 -6.86 11.43 3.93
N ILE A 215 -8.04 11.23 3.32
CA ILE A 215 -8.28 10.13 2.37
C ILE A 215 -7.35 10.23 1.16
N LYS A 216 -7.18 11.43 0.58
CA LYS A 216 -6.28 11.64 -0.55
C LYS A 216 -4.83 11.27 -0.22
N VAL A 217 -4.35 11.64 0.96
CA VAL A 217 -2.99 11.29 1.42
C VAL A 217 -2.87 9.78 1.65
N ALA A 218 -3.85 9.16 2.30
CA ALA A 218 -3.90 7.72 2.55
C ALA A 218 -3.92 6.91 1.23
N ASP A 219 -4.72 7.32 0.26
CA ASP A 219 -4.84 6.72 -1.06
C ASP A 219 -3.54 6.85 -1.88
N THR A 220 -2.89 8.02 -1.81
CA THR A 220 -1.58 8.23 -2.45
C THR A 220 -0.51 7.31 -1.85
N PHE A 221 -0.50 7.14 -0.52
CA PHE A 221 0.42 6.24 0.15
C PHE A 221 0.16 4.77 -0.25
N LEU A 222 -1.09 4.34 -0.30
CA LEU A 222 -1.42 2.97 -0.73
C LEU A 222 -1.06 2.71 -2.20
N ASP A 223 -1.30 3.68 -3.10
CA ASP A 223 -0.86 3.62 -4.51
C ASP A 223 0.66 3.46 -4.61
N GLN A 224 1.42 4.22 -3.81
CA GLN A 224 2.88 4.06 -3.74
C GLN A 224 3.31 2.67 -3.29
N LEU A 225 2.61 2.07 -2.32
CA LEU A 225 2.88 0.69 -1.89
C LEU A 225 2.57 -0.32 -2.99
N TYR A 226 1.48 -0.16 -3.75
CA TYR A 226 1.21 -1.02 -4.91
C TYR A 226 2.26 -0.86 -6.01
N ASN A 227 2.76 0.36 -6.24
CA ASN A 227 3.86 0.61 -7.17
C ASN A 227 5.14 -0.11 -6.71
N LEU A 228 5.46 0.00 -5.43
CA LEU A 228 6.57 -0.71 -4.82
C LEU A 228 6.41 -2.23 -4.91
N SER A 229 5.22 -2.77 -4.69
CA SER A 229 4.93 -4.21 -4.88
C SER A 229 5.24 -4.69 -6.29
N ARG A 230 4.95 -3.88 -7.32
CA ARG A 230 5.27 -4.22 -8.71
C ARG A 230 6.79 -4.23 -8.94
N THR A 231 7.51 -3.26 -8.40
CA THR A 231 8.97 -3.23 -8.43
C THR A 231 9.57 -4.44 -7.73
N LEU A 232 9.14 -4.75 -6.50
CA LEU A 232 9.64 -5.89 -5.72
C LEU A 232 9.38 -7.24 -6.42
N ASN A 233 8.22 -7.39 -7.08
CA ASN A 233 7.94 -8.56 -7.90
C ASN A 233 8.96 -8.71 -9.05
N SER A 234 9.24 -7.61 -9.75
CA SER A 234 10.22 -7.58 -10.84
C SER A 234 11.63 -7.87 -10.33
N ASP A 235 12.01 -7.31 -9.18
CA ASP A 235 13.33 -7.53 -8.58
C ASP A 235 13.54 -9.01 -8.23
N LEU A 236 12.53 -9.69 -7.68
CA LEU A 236 12.62 -11.14 -7.42
C LEU A 236 12.85 -11.95 -8.70
N ASP A 237 12.24 -11.58 -9.82
CA ASP A 237 12.49 -12.24 -11.10
C ASP A 237 13.91 -12.00 -11.61
N ILE A 238 14.44 -10.79 -11.42
CA ILE A 238 15.82 -10.46 -11.75
C ILE A 238 16.79 -11.26 -10.89
N PHE A 239 16.58 -11.30 -9.57
CA PHE A 239 17.42 -12.08 -8.64
C PHE A 239 17.38 -13.56 -8.97
N TYR A 240 16.19 -14.11 -9.23
CA TYR A 240 16.04 -15.51 -9.61
C TYR A 240 16.68 -15.82 -10.97
N THR A 241 16.60 -14.92 -11.94
CA THR A 241 17.26 -15.08 -13.24
C THR A 241 18.77 -15.14 -13.08
N ARG A 242 19.37 -14.25 -12.28
CA ARG A 242 20.81 -14.27 -11.98
C ARG A 242 21.22 -15.57 -11.29
N PHE A 243 20.45 -16.00 -10.29
CA PHE A 243 20.63 -17.29 -9.64
C PHE A 243 20.62 -18.43 -10.65
N ARG A 244 19.59 -18.52 -11.51
CA ARG A 244 19.48 -19.56 -12.53
C ARG A 244 20.65 -19.55 -13.51
N THR A 245 21.14 -18.38 -13.91
CA THR A 245 22.32 -18.26 -14.79
C THR A 245 23.57 -18.85 -14.14
N ASN A 246 23.84 -18.53 -12.88
CA ASN A 246 24.99 -19.10 -12.15
C ASN A 246 24.90 -20.63 -12.04
N GLN A 247 23.71 -21.15 -11.75
CA GLN A 247 23.46 -22.58 -11.60
C GLN A 247 23.55 -23.32 -12.95
N THR A 248 23.14 -22.68 -14.03
CA THR A 248 23.30 -23.21 -15.39
C THR A 248 24.78 -23.27 -15.77
N ALA A 249 25.55 -22.22 -15.44
CA ALA A 249 27.01 -22.20 -15.67
C ALA A 249 27.73 -23.32 -14.91
N LEU A 250 27.37 -23.53 -13.63
CA LEU A 250 27.83 -24.69 -12.85
C LEU A 250 27.47 -26.01 -13.54
N GLY A 251 26.21 -26.17 -13.96
CA GLY A 251 25.77 -27.33 -14.72
C GLY A 251 26.61 -27.60 -15.96
N THR A 252 26.92 -26.57 -16.74
CA THR A 252 27.82 -26.66 -17.90
C THR A 252 29.23 -27.07 -17.50
N GLN A 253 29.78 -26.52 -16.41
CA GLN A 253 31.10 -26.89 -15.90
C GLN A 253 31.16 -28.38 -15.52
N LEU A 254 30.16 -28.88 -14.79
CA LEU A 254 30.08 -30.30 -14.43
C LEU A 254 30.00 -31.20 -15.67
N GLN A 255 29.26 -30.80 -16.70
CA GLN A 255 29.19 -31.52 -17.98
C GLN A 255 30.55 -31.55 -18.69
N LEU A 256 31.28 -30.43 -18.69
CA LEU A 256 32.60 -30.35 -19.29
C LEU A 256 33.60 -31.28 -18.60
N LEU A 257 33.58 -31.38 -17.27
CA LEU A 257 34.43 -32.30 -16.51
C LEU A 257 34.18 -33.77 -16.91
N VAL A 258 32.91 -34.19 -17.01
CA VAL A 258 32.58 -35.55 -17.46
C VAL A 258 32.99 -35.78 -18.92
N ASN A 259 32.79 -34.79 -19.80
CA ASN A 259 33.17 -34.89 -21.20
C ASN A 259 34.69 -35.00 -21.38
N ALA A 260 35.48 -34.27 -20.57
CA ALA A 260 36.93 -34.40 -20.55
C ALA A 260 37.35 -35.81 -20.11
N MET A 261 36.71 -36.35 -19.07
CA MET A 261 36.94 -37.72 -18.61
C MET A 261 36.60 -38.75 -19.70
N LYS A 262 35.44 -38.61 -20.34
CA LYS A 262 35.03 -39.44 -21.49
C LYS A 262 36.06 -39.41 -22.61
N ALA A 263 36.53 -38.22 -22.98
CA ALA A 263 37.54 -38.06 -24.02
C ALA A 263 38.84 -38.77 -23.63
N ARG A 264 39.29 -38.67 -22.37
CA ARG A 264 40.47 -39.39 -21.87
C ARG A 264 40.28 -40.92 -21.97
N ILE A 265 39.11 -41.44 -21.58
CA ILE A 265 38.77 -42.87 -21.71
C ILE A 265 38.85 -43.34 -23.18
N GLN A 266 38.26 -42.56 -24.10
CA GLN A 266 38.19 -42.90 -25.52
C GLN A 266 39.51 -42.76 -26.27
N THR A 267 40.34 -41.78 -25.90
CA THR A 267 41.59 -41.47 -26.64
C THR A 267 42.82 -42.14 -26.04
N THR A 268 42.81 -42.40 -24.74
CA THR A 268 43.95 -43.01 -24.03
C THR A 268 43.72 -44.50 -23.84
N TYR A 269 42.70 -44.89 -23.07
CA TYR A 269 42.56 -46.28 -22.64
C TYR A 269 42.02 -47.20 -23.72
N THR A 270 41.05 -46.75 -24.52
CA THR A 270 40.44 -47.60 -25.56
C THR A 270 41.48 -48.04 -26.62
N PRO A 271 42.29 -47.15 -27.21
CA PRO A 271 43.32 -47.56 -28.14
C PRO A 271 44.41 -48.38 -27.44
N MET A 272 44.83 -47.96 -26.24
CA MET A 272 45.85 -48.70 -25.48
C MET A 272 45.45 -50.15 -25.20
N LEU A 273 44.17 -50.44 -24.95
CA LEU A 273 43.67 -51.81 -24.78
C LEU A 273 43.64 -52.60 -26.10
N GLN A 274 43.46 -51.93 -27.25
CA GLN A 274 43.45 -52.57 -28.58
C GLN A 274 44.85 -52.93 -29.10
N TYR A 275 45.90 -52.24 -28.64
CA TYR A 275 47.28 -52.47 -29.07
C TYR A 275 48.02 -53.56 -28.27
N LEU A 276 47.34 -54.25 -27.36
CA LEU A 276 47.95 -55.28 -26.52
C LEU A 276 48.08 -56.62 -27.29
N PRO A 277 49.30 -57.21 -27.41
CA PRO A 277 49.61 -58.24 -28.43
C PRO A 277 48.90 -59.59 -28.28
N ASN A 278 48.43 -59.94 -27.08
CA ASN A 278 47.87 -61.22 -26.69
C ASN A 278 46.40 -61.11 -26.22
N HIS A 279 45.67 -60.10 -26.70
CA HIS A 279 44.27 -59.86 -26.30
C HIS A 279 43.37 -61.09 -26.52
N THR A 280 43.03 -61.82 -25.46
CA THR A 280 42.23 -63.07 -25.49
C THR A 280 40.71 -62.85 -25.29
N ALA A 281 39.88 -63.82 -25.67
CA ALA A 281 38.42 -63.78 -25.46
C ALA A 281 38.00 -63.70 -23.97
N ALA A 282 38.82 -64.21 -23.04
CA ALA A 282 38.58 -64.07 -21.61
C ALA A 282 38.70 -62.61 -21.12
N LEU A 283 39.45 -61.78 -21.85
CA LEU A 283 39.63 -60.34 -21.56
C LEU A 283 38.43 -59.50 -21.94
N ASN A 284 37.70 -59.89 -23.00
CA ASN A 284 36.44 -59.23 -23.36
C ASN A 284 35.42 -59.31 -22.23
N GLY A 285 35.40 -60.40 -21.45
CA GLY A 285 34.56 -60.52 -20.26
C GLY A 285 34.91 -59.50 -19.18
N THR A 286 36.19 -59.36 -18.84
CA THR A 286 36.65 -58.42 -17.80
C THR A 286 36.49 -56.95 -18.21
N ILE A 287 36.81 -56.61 -19.47
CA ILE A 287 36.61 -55.26 -20.02
C ILE A 287 35.11 -54.92 -20.10
N SER A 288 34.26 -55.90 -20.42
CA SER A 288 32.80 -55.68 -20.46
C SER A 288 32.21 -55.26 -19.11
N LEU A 289 32.86 -55.60 -17.99
CA LEU A 289 32.43 -55.17 -16.64
C LEU A 289 32.52 -53.65 -16.46
N PHE A 290 33.39 -52.96 -17.21
CA PHE A 290 33.49 -51.49 -17.16
C PHE A 290 32.43 -50.78 -18.03
N ASN A 291 31.80 -51.47 -18.99
CA ASN A 291 30.87 -50.86 -19.94
C ASN A 291 29.65 -50.23 -19.25
N THR A 292 29.05 -50.93 -18.27
CA THR A 292 27.87 -50.42 -17.57
C THR A 292 28.18 -49.19 -16.72
N PRO A 293 29.20 -49.20 -15.83
CA PRO A 293 29.62 -48.00 -15.12
C PRO A 293 30.05 -46.86 -16.05
N TYR A 294 30.77 -47.15 -17.13
CA TYR A 294 31.14 -46.14 -18.13
C TYR A 294 29.92 -45.50 -18.81
N THR A 295 28.90 -46.30 -19.16
CA THR A 295 27.65 -45.79 -19.73
C THR A 295 26.91 -44.89 -18.75
N LYS A 296 26.89 -45.23 -17.45
CA LYS A 296 26.32 -44.37 -16.40
C LYS A 296 27.08 -43.06 -16.27
N LEU A 297 28.42 -43.13 -16.15
CA LEU A 297 29.29 -41.97 -16.05
C LEU A 297 29.08 -41.00 -17.23
N THR A 298 29.13 -41.52 -18.45
CA THR A 298 28.92 -40.72 -19.67
C THR A 298 27.47 -40.27 -19.87
N GLY A 299 26.52 -40.83 -19.12
CA GLY A 299 25.13 -40.40 -19.05
C GLY A 299 24.87 -39.24 -18.08
N ILE A 300 25.83 -38.90 -17.20
CA ILE A 300 25.68 -37.81 -16.21
C ILE A 300 25.32 -36.46 -16.88
N PRO A 301 25.92 -36.04 -18.01
CA PRO A 301 25.53 -34.79 -18.66
C PRO A 301 24.06 -34.74 -19.07
N ALA A 302 23.55 -35.85 -19.60
CA ALA A 302 22.14 -35.98 -19.96
C ALA A 302 21.25 -35.92 -18.72
N MET A 303 21.61 -36.63 -17.64
CA MET A 303 20.91 -36.58 -16.36
C MET A 303 20.87 -35.16 -15.76
N LEU A 304 22.00 -34.45 -15.77
CA LEU A 304 22.08 -33.07 -15.27
C LEU A 304 21.13 -32.13 -16.02
N SER A 305 21.16 -32.19 -17.36
CA SER A 305 20.38 -31.31 -18.22
C SER A 305 18.89 -31.66 -18.29
N ALA A 306 18.53 -32.94 -18.22
CA ALA A 306 17.16 -33.41 -18.41
C ALA A 306 16.37 -33.62 -17.11
N ASP A 307 17.05 -33.81 -15.97
CA ASP A 307 16.41 -34.17 -14.70
C ASP A 307 16.82 -33.23 -13.56
N VAL A 308 18.11 -33.24 -13.17
CA VAL A 308 18.58 -32.57 -11.95
C VAL A 308 18.37 -31.05 -11.99
N LEU A 309 18.86 -30.36 -13.03
CA LEU A 309 18.73 -28.90 -13.12
C LEU A 309 17.28 -28.45 -13.36
N PRO A 310 16.50 -29.06 -14.27
CA PRO A 310 15.09 -28.72 -14.42
C PRO A 310 14.29 -28.88 -13.12
N GLY A 311 14.48 -30.00 -12.40
CA GLY A 311 13.83 -30.23 -11.10
C GLY A 311 14.22 -29.20 -10.06
N TYR A 312 15.51 -28.89 -9.97
CA TYR A 312 16.06 -27.86 -9.09
C TYR A 312 15.47 -26.48 -9.36
N PHE A 313 15.38 -26.07 -10.63
CA PHE A 313 14.80 -24.78 -11.01
C PHE A 313 13.30 -24.71 -10.77
N ASN A 314 12.56 -25.76 -11.09
CA ASN A 314 11.12 -25.78 -10.85
C ASN A 314 10.82 -25.63 -9.35
N LYS A 315 11.55 -26.37 -8.51
CA LYS A 315 11.39 -26.30 -7.05
C LYS A 315 11.83 -24.96 -6.48
N SER A 316 12.97 -24.43 -6.94
CA SER A 316 13.49 -23.14 -6.46
C SER A 316 12.55 -21.98 -6.83
N TYR A 317 12.01 -21.98 -8.05
CA TYR A 317 11.07 -20.94 -8.49
C TYR A 317 9.72 -21.00 -7.78
N SER A 318 9.27 -22.18 -7.34
CA SER A 318 8.02 -22.30 -6.58
C SER A 318 8.10 -21.49 -5.28
N TYR A 319 9.24 -21.50 -4.59
CA TYR A 319 9.45 -20.68 -3.38
C TYR A 319 9.39 -19.18 -3.67
N ILE A 320 9.93 -18.74 -4.81
CA ILE A 320 9.87 -17.33 -5.23
C ILE A 320 8.42 -16.93 -5.53
N THR A 321 7.69 -17.78 -6.25
CA THR A 321 6.28 -17.56 -6.59
C THR A 321 5.41 -17.48 -5.33
N GLU A 322 5.62 -18.36 -4.36
CA GLU A 322 4.94 -18.31 -3.05
C GLU A 322 5.31 -17.05 -2.25
N PHE A 323 6.53 -16.56 -2.37
CA PHE A 323 6.97 -15.35 -1.68
C PHE A 323 6.35 -14.08 -2.29
N LYS A 324 6.17 -14.02 -3.61
CA LYS A 324 5.53 -12.88 -4.31
C LYS A 324 4.13 -12.57 -3.80
N GLN A 325 3.41 -13.58 -3.30
CA GLN A 325 2.09 -13.41 -2.67
C GLN A 325 2.13 -12.47 -1.45
N MET A 326 3.31 -12.27 -0.84
CA MET A 326 3.48 -11.33 0.27
C MET A 326 3.50 -9.86 -0.15
N PHE A 327 3.56 -9.54 -1.44
CA PHE A 327 3.60 -8.15 -1.89
C PHE A 327 2.22 -7.51 -2.03
N ASN A 328 1.20 -8.02 -1.33
CA ASN A 328 -0.05 -7.31 -1.17
C ASN A 328 0.01 -6.39 0.08
N PRO A 329 0.01 -5.06 -0.08
CA PRO A 329 0.09 -4.13 1.05
C PRO A 329 -1.02 -4.32 2.10
N LEU A 330 -2.23 -4.68 1.65
CA LEU A 330 -3.40 -4.80 2.52
C LEU A 330 -3.39 -6.06 3.40
N ASP A 331 -2.50 -7.03 3.17
CA ASP A 331 -2.36 -8.20 4.03
C ASP A 331 -1.64 -7.88 5.37
N TYR A 332 -1.10 -6.67 5.50
CA TYR A 332 -0.36 -6.23 6.68
C TYR A 332 -1.19 -5.28 7.53
N GLY A 333 -1.50 -5.72 8.75
CA GLY A 333 -2.27 -4.94 9.72
C GLY A 333 -1.64 -3.58 10.08
N SER A 334 -0.32 -3.43 9.97
CA SER A 334 0.32 -2.12 10.18
C SER A 334 0.04 -1.13 9.05
N ILE A 335 -0.04 -1.59 7.79
CA ILE A 335 -0.40 -0.74 6.66
C ILE A 335 -1.85 -0.31 6.82
N THR A 336 -2.78 -1.25 7.01
CA THR A 336 -4.21 -0.92 7.18
C THR A 336 -4.45 -0.01 8.37
N LEU A 337 -3.80 -0.26 9.50
CA LEU A 337 -3.96 0.56 10.70
C LEU A 337 -3.42 1.99 10.53
N VAL A 338 -2.31 2.20 9.80
CA VAL A 338 -1.82 3.56 9.49
C VAL A 338 -2.83 4.33 8.64
N LEU A 339 -3.46 3.65 7.66
CA LEU A 339 -4.53 4.25 6.85
C LEU A 339 -5.74 4.60 7.71
N GLU A 340 -6.22 3.67 8.54
CA GLU A 340 -7.36 3.86 9.43
C GLU A 340 -7.14 5.02 10.41
N VAL A 341 -5.95 5.11 11.03
CA VAL A 341 -5.60 6.18 11.97
C VAL A 341 -5.69 7.56 11.30
N LEU A 342 -5.25 7.68 10.05
CA LEU A 342 -5.31 8.93 9.31
C LEU A 342 -6.75 9.30 8.93
N ILE A 343 -7.54 8.34 8.41
CA ILE A 343 -8.94 8.57 8.01
C ILE A 343 -9.81 8.92 9.22
N ALA A 344 -9.63 8.21 10.33
CA ALA A 344 -10.41 8.44 11.55
C ALA A 344 -10.16 9.83 12.15
N SER A 345 -9.05 10.49 11.76
CA SER A 345 -8.76 11.89 12.06
C SER A 345 -8.80 12.22 13.56
N GLY A 346 -8.38 11.25 14.39
CA GLY A 346 -8.24 11.42 15.83
C GLY A 346 -7.16 12.43 16.22
N PRO A 347 -7.00 12.71 17.53
CA PRO A 347 -6.12 13.78 18.03
C PRO A 347 -4.65 13.60 17.61
N ASN A 348 -4.19 12.37 17.50
CA ASN A 348 -2.81 12.04 17.12
C ASN A 348 -2.67 11.55 15.67
N SER A 349 -3.74 11.59 14.87
CA SER A 349 -3.81 10.94 13.54
C SER A 349 -2.66 11.31 12.61
N LYS A 350 -2.48 12.60 12.36
CA LYS A 350 -1.42 13.13 11.46
C LYS A 350 -0.02 12.82 11.98
N THR A 351 0.21 12.98 13.28
CA THR A 351 1.52 12.72 13.89
C THR A 351 1.88 11.24 13.81
N CYS A 352 0.95 10.34 14.13
CA CYS A 352 1.17 8.91 14.04
C CYS A 352 1.35 8.46 12.59
N PHE A 353 0.54 8.96 11.66
CA PHE A 353 0.71 8.68 10.24
C PHE A 353 2.10 9.09 9.78
N ASN A 354 2.51 10.34 10.01
CA ASN A 354 3.82 10.86 9.59
C ASN A 354 5.00 10.12 10.22
N LYS A 355 4.85 9.61 11.45
CA LYS A 355 5.88 8.79 12.10
C LYS A 355 6.00 7.40 11.46
N TYR A 356 4.89 6.72 11.21
CA TYR A 356 4.91 5.30 10.84
C TYR A 356 4.81 5.02 9.35
N TYR A 357 4.20 5.88 8.52
CA TYR A 357 4.13 5.63 7.07
C TYR A 357 5.51 5.38 6.44
N PRO A 358 6.60 6.15 6.72
CA PRO A 358 7.89 5.89 6.08
C PRO A 358 8.55 4.63 6.65
N LEU A 359 8.33 4.33 7.93
CA LEU A 359 8.88 3.12 8.56
C LEU A 359 8.24 1.86 7.95
N VAL A 360 6.92 1.87 7.78
CA VAL A 360 6.17 0.76 7.19
C VAL A 360 6.56 0.60 5.72
N GLN A 361 6.66 1.70 4.97
CA GLN A 361 7.11 1.68 3.59
C GLN A 361 8.53 1.10 3.45
N ASN A 362 9.46 1.50 4.31
CA ASN A 362 10.83 0.98 4.30
C ASN A 362 10.87 -0.50 4.66
N ALA A 363 10.14 -0.93 5.68
CA ALA A 363 10.03 -2.35 6.03
C ALA A 363 9.45 -3.17 4.88
N PHE A 364 8.47 -2.62 4.16
CA PHE A 364 7.87 -3.24 2.98
C PHE A 364 8.86 -3.29 1.79
N ALA A 365 9.66 -2.25 1.57
CA ALA A 365 10.69 -2.21 0.53
C ALA A 365 11.80 -3.26 0.75
N LEU A 366 12.08 -3.61 2.00
CA LEU A 366 13.13 -4.58 2.34
C LEU A 366 12.69 -6.05 2.20
N LEU A 367 11.43 -6.31 1.85
CA LEU A 367 10.91 -7.67 1.78
C LEU A 367 11.68 -8.54 0.77
N ALA A 368 11.95 -8.02 -0.43
CA ALA A 368 12.63 -8.77 -1.50
C ALA A 368 14.12 -9.03 -1.20
N TYR A 369 14.78 -8.10 -0.51
CA TYR A 369 16.20 -8.19 -0.18
C TYR A 369 16.55 -9.45 0.62
N GLY A 370 15.66 -9.88 1.52
CA GLY A 370 15.85 -11.11 2.28
C GLY A 370 15.97 -12.36 1.39
N VAL A 371 15.26 -12.39 0.26
CA VAL A 371 15.27 -13.49 -0.71
C VAL A 371 16.52 -13.45 -1.58
N GLU A 372 16.96 -12.26 -2.00
CA GLU A 372 18.22 -12.08 -2.72
C GLU A 372 19.39 -12.70 -1.93
N VAL A 373 19.47 -12.41 -0.62
CA VAL A 373 20.48 -12.99 0.26
C VAL A 373 20.40 -14.52 0.28
N CYS A 374 19.19 -15.10 0.34
CA CYS A 374 19.03 -16.55 0.30
C CYS A 374 19.55 -17.16 -1.00
N LEU A 375 19.26 -16.52 -2.14
CA LEU A 375 19.73 -16.97 -3.45
C LEU A 375 21.26 -16.91 -3.55
N ASN A 376 21.88 -15.82 -3.09
CA ASN A 376 23.33 -15.64 -3.15
C ASN A 376 24.10 -16.63 -2.24
N ILE A 377 23.54 -16.96 -1.06
CA ILE A 377 24.10 -18.00 -0.19
C ILE A 377 24.13 -19.34 -0.91
N GLU A 378 23.02 -19.72 -1.56
CA GLU A 378 22.97 -21.01 -2.25
C GLU A 378 23.84 -21.04 -3.50
N VAL A 379 24.01 -19.93 -4.23
CA VAL A 379 25.03 -19.84 -5.29
C VAL A 379 26.41 -20.20 -4.76
N THR A 380 26.77 -19.64 -3.60
CA THR A 380 28.08 -19.89 -2.98
C THR A 380 28.25 -21.36 -2.58
N HIS A 381 27.23 -21.95 -1.96
CA HIS A 381 27.27 -23.37 -1.60
C HIS A 381 27.37 -24.27 -2.84
N THR A 382 26.64 -23.97 -3.91
CA THR A 382 26.67 -24.80 -5.12
C THR A 382 28.01 -24.77 -5.85
N PHE A 383 28.84 -23.73 -5.70
CA PHE A 383 30.18 -23.75 -6.30
C PHE A 383 31.09 -24.83 -5.69
N SER A 384 30.98 -25.11 -4.39
CA SER A 384 31.73 -26.22 -3.77
C SER A 384 31.35 -27.61 -4.30
N ILE A 385 30.21 -27.74 -4.98
CA ILE A 385 29.82 -28.99 -5.65
C ILE A 385 30.79 -29.29 -6.81
N ALA A 386 31.27 -28.27 -7.53
CA ALA A 386 32.19 -28.47 -8.65
C ALA A 386 33.53 -29.06 -8.20
N ASP A 387 34.09 -28.56 -7.10
CA ASP A 387 35.36 -29.02 -6.55
C ASP A 387 35.25 -30.48 -6.08
N MET A 388 34.25 -30.78 -5.26
CA MET A 388 34.00 -32.14 -4.79
C MET A 388 33.71 -33.10 -5.94
N PHE A 389 32.95 -32.66 -6.94
CA PHE A 389 32.67 -33.46 -8.13
C PHE A 389 33.93 -33.77 -8.94
N SER A 390 34.84 -32.80 -9.09
CA SER A 390 36.15 -33.02 -9.73
C SER A 390 36.97 -34.06 -8.98
N ASP A 391 37.07 -33.95 -7.65
CA ASP A 391 37.80 -34.92 -6.83
C ASP A 391 37.24 -36.34 -6.96
N MET A 392 35.91 -36.48 -6.99
CA MET A 392 35.26 -37.77 -7.21
C MET A 392 35.54 -38.35 -8.61
N LEU A 393 35.57 -37.52 -9.64
CA LEU A 393 35.95 -37.95 -11.00
C LEU A 393 37.41 -38.39 -11.07
N ASP A 394 38.33 -37.66 -10.42
CA ASP A 394 39.74 -38.01 -10.36
C ASP A 394 39.97 -39.34 -9.63
N GLN A 395 39.30 -39.55 -8.49
CA GLN A 395 39.33 -40.85 -7.79
C GLN A 395 38.75 -41.99 -8.62
N THR A 396 37.80 -41.71 -9.51
CA THR A 396 37.21 -42.70 -10.42
C THR A 396 38.16 -42.99 -11.58
N MET A 397 38.88 -41.99 -12.08
CA MET A 397 39.94 -42.18 -13.09
C MET A 397 41.13 -42.97 -12.56
N TYR A 398 41.48 -42.79 -11.29
CA TYR A 398 42.58 -43.53 -10.66
C TYR A 398 42.38 -45.05 -10.73
N ASP A 399 41.15 -45.54 -10.58
CA ASP A 399 40.85 -46.98 -10.71
C ASP A 399 41.07 -47.49 -12.14
N LEU A 400 40.82 -46.65 -13.15
CA LEU A 400 41.10 -46.99 -14.55
C LEU A 400 42.60 -46.95 -14.86
N ASP A 401 43.33 -45.99 -14.29
CA ASP A 401 44.79 -45.91 -14.36
C ASP A 401 45.43 -47.16 -13.75
N ASP A 402 45.01 -47.55 -12.54
CA ASP A 402 45.53 -48.73 -11.86
C ASP A 402 45.14 -50.03 -12.57
N PHE A 403 43.89 -50.15 -13.04
CA PHE A 403 43.48 -51.26 -13.89
C PHE A 403 44.42 -51.40 -15.09
N TYR A 404 44.62 -50.31 -15.83
CA TYR A 404 45.44 -50.32 -17.05
C TYR A 404 46.91 -50.67 -16.78
N LEU A 405 47.52 -50.10 -15.74
CA LEU A 405 48.92 -50.35 -15.39
C LEU A 405 49.16 -51.83 -15.03
N ASN A 406 48.31 -52.39 -14.16
CA ASN A 406 48.42 -53.79 -13.77
C ASN A 406 48.08 -54.73 -14.93
N PHE A 407 47.07 -54.37 -15.73
CA PHE A 407 46.63 -55.13 -16.89
C PHE A 407 47.71 -55.22 -17.98
N SER A 408 48.28 -54.08 -18.36
CA SER A 408 49.37 -54.02 -19.34
C SER A 408 50.55 -54.86 -18.87
N THR A 409 50.95 -54.77 -17.60
CA THR A 409 52.02 -55.59 -17.03
C THR A 409 51.77 -57.10 -17.20
N CYS A 410 50.53 -57.57 -16.97
CA CYS A 410 50.17 -58.97 -17.20
C CYS A 410 50.24 -59.38 -18.68
N GLU A 411 49.94 -58.48 -19.61
CA GLU A 411 49.96 -58.78 -21.05
C GLU A 411 51.37 -59.10 -21.57
N TRP A 412 52.37 -58.39 -21.05
CA TRP A 412 53.78 -58.59 -21.41
C TRP A 412 54.42 -59.77 -20.65
N SER A 413 53.66 -60.47 -19.81
CA SER A 413 54.12 -61.66 -19.09
C SER A 413 54.27 -62.87 -20.03
N PRO A 414 55.18 -63.82 -19.76
CA PRO A 414 55.26 -65.08 -20.50
C PRO A 414 53.99 -65.95 -20.45
N ILE A 415 53.06 -65.67 -19.52
CA ILE A 415 51.80 -66.42 -19.32
C ILE A 415 50.57 -65.50 -19.21
N PRO A 416 50.24 -64.69 -20.25
CA PRO A 416 49.24 -63.62 -20.15
C PRO A 416 47.86 -64.09 -19.66
N GLY A 417 47.34 -65.18 -20.24
CA GLY A 417 46.03 -65.71 -19.89
C GLY A 417 45.91 -66.19 -18.44
N ILE A 418 46.98 -66.78 -17.87
CA ILE A 418 46.99 -67.22 -16.46
C ILE A 418 47.15 -66.01 -15.53
N CYS A 419 48.00 -65.04 -15.90
CA CYS A 419 48.18 -63.78 -15.15
C CYS A 419 46.84 -63.05 -15.00
N GLN A 420 46.12 -62.89 -16.11
CA GLN A 420 44.90 -62.10 -16.18
C GLN A 420 43.71 -62.77 -15.50
N THR A 421 43.58 -64.10 -15.60
CA THR A 421 42.40 -64.82 -15.09
C THR A 421 42.63 -65.38 -13.70
N SER A 422 43.75 -66.07 -13.47
CA SER A 422 43.97 -66.89 -12.28
C SER A 422 44.75 -66.16 -11.19
N MET A 423 45.63 -65.21 -11.56
CA MET A 423 46.43 -64.46 -10.58
C MET A 423 45.78 -63.13 -10.20
N PHE A 424 45.28 -62.36 -11.17
CA PHE A 424 44.70 -61.03 -10.93
C PHE A 424 43.20 -60.90 -11.24
N GLY A 425 42.53 -61.97 -11.71
CA GLY A 425 41.11 -61.91 -12.08
C GLY A 425 40.19 -61.47 -10.93
N ALA A 426 40.45 -61.94 -9.71
CA ALA A 426 39.72 -61.50 -8.52
C ALA A 426 39.96 -60.01 -8.18
N TYR A 427 41.18 -59.52 -8.42
CA TYR A 427 41.52 -58.10 -8.24
C TYR A 427 40.76 -57.22 -9.23
N TYR A 428 40.73 -57.58 -10.51
CA TYR A 428 39.97 -56.84 -11.53
C TYR A 428 38.46 -56.86 -11.26
N SER A 429 37.91 -57.96 -10.75
CA SER A 429 36.51 -58.03 -10.33
C SER A 429 36.20 -57.12 -9.13
N ALA A 430 37.10 -57.06 -8.15
CA ALA A 430 36.96 -56.14 -7.02
C ALA A 430 37.08 -54.66 -7.45
N LEU A 431 38.06 -54.35 -8.31
CA LEU A 431 38.29 -53.00 -8.84
C LEU A 431 37.12 -52.50 -9.69
N THR A 432 36.57 -53.33 -10.58
CA THR A 432 35.37 -52.99 -11.36
C THR A 432 34.15 -52.74 -10.47
N THR A 433 34.01 -53.49 -9.38
CA THR A 433 32.95 -53.27 -8.39
C THR A 433 33.13 -51.93 -7.68
N ALA A 434 34.36 -51.59 -7.27
CA ALA A 434 34.68 -50.31 -6.66
C ALA A 434 34.43 -49.13 -7.62
N TYR A 435 34.87 -49.24 -8.89
CA TYR A 435 34.61 -48.25 -9.94
C TYR A 435 33.10 -48.04 -10.18
N ALA A 436 32.33 -49.13 -10.25
CA ALA A 436 30.87 -49.06 -10.35
C ALA A 436 30.23 -48.34 -9.16
N GLY A 437 30.74 -48.58 -7.95
CA GLY A 437 30.34 -47.89 -6.73
C GLY A 437 30.61 -46.38 -6.81
N LYS A 438 31.83 -45.98 -7.15
CA LYS A 438 32.21 -44.56 -7.28
C LYS A 438 31.36 -43.82 -8.31
N VAL A 439 31.09 -44.42 -9.48
CA VAL A 439 30.19 -43.82 -10.48
C VAL A 439 28.77 -43.64 -9.94
N ALA A 440 28.26 -44.63 -9.21
CA ALA A 440 26.94 -44.52 -8.57
C ALA A 440 26.92 -43.44 -7.48
N ASP A 441 28.00 -43.30 -6.73
CA ASP A 441 28.15 -42.26 -5.70
C ASP A 441 28.20 -40.87 -6.32
N ILE A 442 28.85 -40.67 -7.48
CA ILE A 442 28.82 -39.40 -8.22
C ILE A 442 27.38 -39.02 -8.59
N GLU A 443 26.62 -39.96 -9.15
CA GLU A 443 25.23 -39.74 -9.54
C GLU A 443 24.37 -39.34 -8.33
N LYS A 444 24.54 -40.09 -7.23
CA LYS A 444 23.84 -39.87 -5.97
C LYS A 444 24.22 -38.54 -5.33
N PHE A 445 25.50 -38.18 -5.35
CA PHE A 445 26.03 -36.92 -4.82
C PHE A 445 25.35 -35.73 -5.51
N LEU A 446 25.37 -35.67 -6.83
CA LEU A 446 24.73 -34.60 -7.60
C LEU A 446 23.24 -34.46 -7.28
N LYS A 447 22.48 -35.57 -7.33
CA LYS A 447 21.04 -35.56 -7.02
C LYS A 447 20.78 -35.07 -5.60
N THR A 448 21.58 -35.53 -4.64
CA THR A 448 21.42 -35.20 -3.22
C THR A 448 21.76 -33.74 -2.96
N GLU A 449 22.88 -33.23 -3.48
CA GLU A 449 23.32 -31.85 -3.22
C GLU A 449 22.39 -30.81 -3.84
N PHE A 450 21.93 -31.00 -5.08
CA PHE A 450 20.95 -30.09 -5.68
C PHE A 450 19.59 -30.15 -4.95
N THR A 451 19.16 -31.33 -4.51
CA THR A 451 17.95 -31.47 -3.69
C THR A 451 18.10 -30.76 -2.34
N ALA A 452 19.23 -30.94 -1.66
CA ALA A 452 19.55 -30.30 -0.40
C ALA A 452 19.62 -28.78 -0.56
N SER A 453 20.27 -28.28 -1.62
CA SER A 453 20.34 -26.86 -1.93
C SER A 453 18.94 -26.24 -2.12
N SER A 454 18.06 -26.89 -2.89
CA SER A 454 16.69 -26.38 -3.06
C SER A 454 15.92 -26.37 -1.74
N SER A 455 16.14 -27.37 -0.88
CA SER A 455 15.50 -27.44 0.43
C SER A 455 16.01 -26.35 1.37
N ARG A 456 17.32 -26.08 1.39
CA ARG A 456 17.92 -24.96 2.15
C ARG A 456 17.43 -23.61 1.67
N LEU A 457 17.34 -23.41 0.35
CA LEU A 457 16.75 -22.22 -0.25
C LEU A 457 15.31 -22.03 0.24
N GLY A 458 14.49 -23.08 0.15
CA GLY A 458 13.11 -23.08 0.64
C GLY A 458 13.00 -22.69 2.10
N SER A 459 13.80 -23.31 2.97
CA SER A 459 13.86 -22.96 4.40
C SER A 459 14.23 -21.50 4.61
N CYS A 460 15.27 -21.00 3.92
CA CYS A 460 15.69 -19.60 4.02
C CYS A 460 14.56 -18.64 3.61
N VAL A 461 13.93 -18.86 2.46
CA VAL A 461 12.83 -18.04 1.95
C VAL A 461 11.63 -18.04 2.91
N GLN A 462 11.25 -19.20 3.45
CA GLN A 462 10.14 -19.30 4.40
C GLN A 462 10.45 -18.62 5.74
N THR A 463 11.68 -18.75 6.25
CA THR A 463 12.12 -18.01 7.44
C THR A 463 12.09 -16.50 7.21
N ARG A 464 12.52 -16.01 6.04
CA ARG A 464 12.43 -14.59 5.68
C ARG A 464 10.98 -14.12 5.63
N LYS A 465 10.08 -14.92 5.04
CA LYS A 465 8.64 -14.67 5.02
C LYS A 465 8.07 -14.51 6.43
N ALA A 466 8.37 -15.44 7.34
CA ALA A 466 7.91 -15.36 8.73
C ALA A 466 8.47 -14.12 9.47
N LYS A 467 9.77 -13.84 9.34
CA LYS A 467 10.42 -12.68 9.97
C LYS A 467 9.84 -11.36 9.49
N ASN A 468 9.61 -11.25 8.18
CA ASN A 468 9.06 -10.06 7.55
C ASN A 468 7.62 -9.79 8.02
N LYS A 469 6.78 -10.84 8.05
CA LYS A 469 5.42 -10.75 8.57
C LYS A 469 5.42 -10.31 10.03
N SER A 470 6.28 -10.91 10.87
CA SER A 470 6.40 -10.52 12.28
C SER A 470 6.85 -9.06 12.46
N THR A 471 7.82 -8.60 11.66
CA THR A 471 8.31 -7.21 11.74
C THR A 471 7.19 -6.21 11.47
N LEU A 472 6.46 -6.40 10.36
CA LEU A 472 5.34 -5.53 10.01
C LEU A 472 4.16 -5.67 10.99
N GLN A 473 3.94 -6.85 11.58
CA GLN A 473 2.91 -7.04 12.61
C GLN A 473 3.26 -6.35 13.94
N ASN A 474 4.52 -6.38 14.37
CA ASN A 474 4.95 -5.73 15.61
C ASN A 474 4.72 -4.22 15.55
N MET A 475 4.96 -3.61 14.38
CA MET A 475 4.68 -2.18 14.16
C MET A 475 3.21 -1.82 14.37
N ALA A 476 2.27 -2.73 14.13
CA ALA A 476 0.85 -2.46 14.35
C ALA A 476 0.53 -2.15 15.83
N THR A 477 1.25 -2.78 16.76
CA THR A 477 1.12 -2.50 18.20
C THR A 477 1.61 -1.08 18.53
N ASP A 478 2.73 -0.67 17.93
CA ASP A 478 3.30 0.67 18.13
C ASP A 478 2.41 1.77 17.52
N ILE A 479 1.80 1.49 16.37
CA ILE A 479 0.82 2.37 15.72
C ILE A 479 -0.43 2.49 16.60
N ALA A 480 -0.96 1.37 17.12
CA ALA A 480 -2.11 1.38 18.02
C ALA A 480 -1.84 2.15 19.32
N SER A 481 -0.64 2.00 19.88
CA SER A 481 -0.23 2.79 21.04
C SER A 481 -0.12 4.28 20.70
N CYS A 482 0.42 4.63 19.53
CA CYS A 482 0.51 6.03 19.10
C CYS A 482 -0.87 6.67 18.91
N ARG A 483 -1.82 5.93 18.32
CA ARG A 483 -3.21 6.37 18.14
C ARG A 483 -3.79 6.91 19.44
N THR A 484 -3.53 6.22 20.56
CA THR A 484 -4.09 6.56 21.88
C THR A 484 -3.22 7.53 22.69
N LYS A 485 -1.89 7.32 22.73
CA LYS A 485 -0.97 8.06 23.62
C LYS A 485 -0.19 9.18 22.94
N GLY A 486 -0.27 9.29 21.62
CA GLY A 486 0.62 10.14 20.83
C GLY A 486 2.01 9.55 20.71
N VAL A 487 2.95 10.37 20.22
CA VAL A 487 4.35 9.96 20.09
C VAL A 487 5.02 10.07 21.46
N ALA A 488 5.51 8.95 22.00
CA ALA A 488 6.42 9.01 23.14
C ALA A 488 7.65 9.86 22.75
N PRO A 489 8.09 10.79 23.62
CA PRO A 489 9.21 11.69 23.34
C PRO A 489 10.50 10.95 23.02
#